data_AF-A0ABD0MDN0-F1
#
_entry.id   AF-A0ABD0MDN0-F1
#
_cell.length_a   1.000
_cell.length_b   1.000
_cell.length_c   1.000
_cell.angle_alpha   90.00
_cell.angle_beta   90.00
_cell.angle_gamma   90.00
#
_symmetry.space_group_name_H-M   'P 1'
#
loop_
_entity.id
_entity.type
_entity.pdbx_description
1 polymer ?
#
loop_
_entity_poly.entity_id
_entity_poly.type
_entity_poly.pdbx_seq_one_letter_code
_entity_poly.pdbx_strand_id
1 'polypeptide(L)' 'FLGPAADEACQYVTGIVGKNPLLLRELNLSEHELGDTRVNQITALLQDKHYELNTLM' A
#
# COMPACT_ATOMS: atom_id res chain seq x y z
N PHE A 1 1.01 -15.05 1.46
CA PHE A 1 -0.13 -14.28 1.99
C PHE A 1 0.45 -13.13 2.79
N LEU A 2 -0.12 -11.93 2.65
CA LEU A 2 0.32 -10.72 3.35
C LEU A 2 0.18 -10.89 4.86
N GLY A 3 1.03 -10.22 5.64
CA GLY A 3 0.79 -10.04 7.07
C GLY A 3 -0.48 -9.21 7.35
N PRO A 4 -1.08 -9.30 8.55
CA PRO A 4 -2.35 -8.63 8.86
C PRO A 4 -2.31 -7.10 8.68
N ALA A 5 -1.19 -6.45 9.02
CA ALA A 5 -1.02 -5.01 8.81
C ALA A 5 -0.88 -4.64 7.31
N ALA A 6 -0.22 -5.52 6.54
CA ALA A 6 -0.09 -5.36 5.10
C ALA A 6 -1.43 -5.61 4.37
N ASP A 7 -2.23 -6.56 4.84
CA ASP A 7 -3.56 -6.82 4.27
C ASP A 7 -4.51 -5.64 4.47
N GLU A 8 -4.52 -5.05 5.67
CA GLU A 8 -5.30 -3.84 5.96
C GLU A 8 -4.87 -2.65 5.07
N ALA A 9 -3.55 -2.44 4.94
CA ALA A 9 -2.99 -1.43 4.06
C ALA A 9 -3.35 -1.69 2.58
N CYS A 10 -3.31 -2.96 2.14
CA CYS A 10 -3.65 -3.38 0.79
C CYS A 10 -5.12 -3.05 0.48
N GLN A 11 -6.03 -3.34 1.40
CA GLN A 11 -7.45 -3.00 1.26
C GLN A 11 -7.67 -1.49 1.21
N TYR A 12 -6.99 -0.73 2.07
CA TYR A 12 -7.08 0.73 2.07
C TYR A 12 -6.61 1.33 0.75
N VAL A 13 -5.42 0.93 0.29
CA VAL A 13 -4.86 1.39 -0.98
C VAL A 13 -5.76 0.97 -2.14
N THR A 14 -6.30 -0.25 -2.12
CA THR A 14 -7.28 -0.72 -3.12
C THR A 14 -8.51 0.21 -3.17
N GLY A 15 -8.97 0.70 -2.02
CA GLY A 15 -10.07 1.66 -1.94
C GLY A 15 -9.74 3.02 -2.57
N ILE A 16 -8.48 3.45 -2.51
CA ILE A 16 -8.02 4.70 -3.13
C ILE A 16 -7.88 4.53 -4.65
N VAL A 17 -7.10 3.54 -5.08
CA VAL A 17 -6.72 3.39 -6.50
C VAL A 17 -7.72 2.58 -7.31
N GLY A 18 -8.72 1.99 -6.64
CA GLY A 18 -9.75 1.13 -7.25
C GLY A 18 -9.22 -0.18 -7.83
N LYS A 19 -7.96 -0.53 -7.55
CA LYS A 19 -7.26 -1.69 -8.11
C LYS A 19 -6.40 -2.35 -7.03
N ASN A 20 -6.17 -3.66 -7.17
CA ASN A 20 -5.35 -4.39 -6.24
C ASN A 20 -3.88 -3.91 -6.32
N PRO A 21 -3.32 -3.32 -5.25
CA PRO A 21 -1.97 -2.77 -5.26
C PRO A 21 -0.89 -3.84 -5.39
N LEU A 22 -1.19 -5.11 -5.10
CA LEU A 22 -0.27 -6.24 -5.35
C LEU A 22 -0.01 -6.47 -6.84
N LEU A 23 -0.88 -5.94 -7.71
CA LEU A 23 -0.76 -6.05 -9.17
C LEU A 23 -0.20 -4.78 -9.81
N LEU A 24 0.00 -3.72 -9.01
CA LEU A 24 0.49 -2.44 -9.50
C LEU A 24 2.01 -2.37 -9.32
N ARG A 25 2.71 -1.88 -10.35
CA ARG A 25 4.15 -1.60 -10.26
C ARG A 25 4.45 -0.24 -9.65
N GLU A 26 3.47 0.66 -9.71
CA GLU A 26 3.57 2.03 -9.25
C GLU A 26 2.32 2.38 -8.46
N LEU A 27 2.54 3.02 -7.30
CA LEU A 27 1.49 3.48 -6.41
C LEU A 27 1.69 4.96 -6.17
N ASN A 28 0.71 5.77 -6.55
CA ASN A 28 0.73 7.21 -6.32
C ASN A 28 -0.27 7.55 -5.22
N LEU A 29 0.23 8.10 -4.11
CA LEU A 29 -0.56 8.57 -2.97
C LEU A 29 -0.29 10.05 -2.67
N SER A 30 0.48 10.75 -3.51
CA SER A 30 0.82 12.18 -3.34
C SER A 30 -0.40 13.10 -3.21
N GLU A 31 -1.53 12.73 -3.82
CA GLU A 31 -2.78 13.50 -3.76
C GLU A 31 -3.59 13.25 -2.47
N HIS A 32 -3.15 12.33 -1.62
CA HIS A 32 -3.84 11.95 -0.40
C HIS A 32 -3.03 12.32 0.85
N GLU A 33 -3.65 13.08 1.75
CA GLU A 33 -3.07 13.36 3.07
C GLU A 33 -3.21 12.12 3.95
N LEU A 34 -2.11 11.36 4.06
CA LEU A 34 -2.01 10.18 4.90
C LEU A 34 -1.50 10.58 6.28
N GLY A 35 -2.30 10.35 7.32
CA GLY A 35 -1.80 10.46 8.70
C GLY A 35 -0.77 9.37 9.02
N ASP A 36 0.02 9.58 10.08
CA ASP A 36 1.13 8.70 10.49
C ASP A 36 0.75 7.22 10.60
N THR A 37 -0.46 6.93 11.09
CA THR A 37 -0.98 5.55 11.17
C THR A 37 -1.08 4.88 9.80
N ARG A 38 -1.54 5.61 8.78
CA ARG A 38 -1.67 5.09 7.42
C ARG A 38 -0.31 4.95 6.75
N VAL A 39 0.59 5.90 6.98
CA VAL A 39 1.98 5.81 6.48
C VAL A 39 2.67 4.56 7.02
N ASN A 40 2.50 4.25 8.32
CA ASN A 40 3.06 3.05 8.92
C ASN A 40 2.47 1.75 8.33
N GLN A 41 1.16 1.72 8.08
CA GLN A 41 0.49 0.57 7.45
C GLN A 41 1.00 0.34 6.01
N ILE A 42 1.13 1.39 5.21
CA ILE A 42 1.65 1.30 3.84
C ILE A 42 3.13 0.93 3.83
N THR A 43 3.91 1.42 4.80
CA THR A 43 5.29 0.99 4.99
C THR A 43 5.38 -0.51 5.33
N ALA A 44 4.48 -1.02 6.17
CA ALA A 44 4.42 -2.45 6.47
C ALA A 44 4.04 -3.31 5.25
N LEU A 45 3.17 -2.79 4.37
CA LEU A 45 2.87 -3.41 3.08
C LEU A 45 4.09 -3.44 2.17
N LEU A 46 4.83 -2.33 2.07
CA LEU A 46 6.06 -2.22 1.28
C LEU A 46 7.18 -3.13 1.79
N GLN A 47 7.22 -3.40 3.08
CA GLN A 47 8.17 -4.32 3.71
C GLN A 47 7.74 -5.79 3.61
N ASP A 48 6.50 -6.07 3.19
CA ASP A 48 6.05 -7.45 3.02
C ASP A 48 6.77 -8.09 1.84
N LYS A 49 7.35 -9.27 2.05
CA LYS A 49 8.13 -10.00 1.03
C LYS A 49 7.32 -10.33 -0.24
N HIS A 50 6.00 -10.27 -0.15
CA HIS A 50 5.09 -10.55 -1.25
C HIS A 50 4.66 -9.29 -2.02
N TYR A 51 5.14 -8.11 -1.63
CA TYR A 51 4.81 -6.85 -2.25
C TYR A 51 5.99 -6.32 -3.06
N GLU A 52 5.91 -6.43 -4.39
CA GLU A 52 6.89 -5.85 -5.32
C GLU A 52 6.35 -4.55 -5.90
N LEU A 53 6.68 -3.42 -5.25
CA LEU A 53 6.44 -2.09 -5.79
C LEU A 53 7.76 -1.48 -6.27
N ASN A 54 7.79 -0.99 -7.51
CA ASN A 54 8.98 -0.36 -8.07
C ASN A 54 9.08 1.12 -7.71
N THR A 55 7.94 1.81 -7.63
CA THR A 55 7.89 3.26 -7.41
C THR A 55 6.70 3.62 -6.52
N LEU A 56 6.97 4.37 -5.45
CA LEU A 56 5.96 5.06 -4.64
C LEU A 56 6.09 6.57 -4.91
N MET A 57 5.00 7.21 -5.34
CA MET A 57 4.94 8.66 -5.61
C MET A 57 3.95 9.37 -4.71
#